data_AF-A0A646HP98-F1
#
_entry.id   AF-A0A646HP98-F1
#
_cell.length_a   1.000
_cell.length_b   1.000
_cell.length_c   1.000
_cell.angle_alpha   90.00
_cell.angle_beta   90.00
_cell.angle_gamma   90.00
#
_symmetry.space_group_name_H-M   'P 1'
#
loop_
_entity.id
_entity.type
_entity.pdbx_description
1 polymer ?
#
loop_
_entity_poly.entity_id
_entity_poly.type
_entity_poly.pdbx_seq_one_letter_code
_entity_poly.pdbx_strand_id
1 'polypeptide(L)'
;MLSKSGNTSDEIEVLVSVDLFSEGFDCPDVEFIQLARPTLSLAKYMQMVGRGLRVAKGKEYCVILDNVGLYKRFGLPSVDRDWQSMFEGRTSLEDILQEACLQVNSHNCRMDVLMDGDEEMMKIIKHKRQQQMIMDTYGYQIVEDEKGLKGIKDKDGKMILECQYKKIDVTNDGFAYCYIRKKVGRKEWIDLRNRLWFANKPQSVKLMGIDFSTEDGKKLYPRILSKYIDEKTYLTVKTLELQVGTGLSWKHRLIPWHEPNKVYLYKEGEGNTRLYIDEDEQYYVQKNIGSQLEKVDSREALAEFAQRDKEERKESLEKLKNSYKHYEYYPVDNLYPIKKHLGTAKDKITIEKDGIWHVEDAQVNESYWVDPVTYRKHYTRPVLFKRGYLNILREDDWCYVRNIPGLRNRPLRQWEIVADDNLCVIKNTYLIEKSEPDQWYKICRRTDDFTYFSVLACYYESELIKDDTEIQITQFDGEGLKMTQEGFTYTPLVIKTHKRSRWL
;
A
#
# COMPACT_ATOMS: atom_id res chain seq x y z
N MET A 1 32.77 -25.13 28.31
CA MET A 1 32.61 -26.51 28.81
C MET A 1 31.30 -26.60 29.57
N LEU A 2 30.30 -27.28 29.02
CA LEU A 2 29.24 -27.91 29.81
C LEU A 2 29.44 -29.41 29.62
N SER A 3 30.43 -29.96 30.34
CA SER A 3 30.68 -31.39 30.39
C SER A 3 29.72 -32.02 31.41
N LYS A 4 29.12 -33.13 31.01
CA LYS A 4 28.38 -34.05 31.89
C LYS A 4 29.11 -34.29 33.21
N SER A 5 28.51 -33.88 34.31
CA SER A 5 28.64 -34.53 35.61
C SER A 5 27.38 -34.24 36.41
N GLY A 6 26.69 -35.30 36.82
CA GLY A 6 25.41 -35.20 37.51
C GLY A 6 25.50 -34.46 38.85
N ASN A 7 24.50 -33.62 39.09
CA ASN A 7 23.81 -33.51 40.38
C ASN A 7 22.50 -32.75 40.16
N THR A 8 21.42 -33.33 40.68
CA THR A 8 20.04 -32.82 40.63
C THR A 8 19.87 -31.65 41.60
N SER A 9 20.12 -30.43 41.13
CA SER A 9 19.50 -29.16 41.59
C SER A 9 20.09 -28.01 40.78
N ASP A 10 19.22 -27.30 40.06
CA ASP A 10 19.47 -26.16 39.15
C ASP A 10 19.96 -26.49 37.72
N GLU A 11 19.19 -27.30 36.98
CA GLU A 11 19.32 -27.34 35.51
C GLU A 11 18.80 -26.02 34.91
N ILE A 12 19.68 -25.27 34.25
CA ILE A 12 19.33 -24.01 33.58
C ILE A 12 18.54 -24.36 32.29
N GLU A 13 17.23 -24.14 32.30
CA GLU A 13 16.35 -24.38 31.15
C GLU A 13 16.33 -23.23 30.14
N VAL A 14 16.60 -22.00 30.59
CA VAL A 14 16.52 -20.78 29.77
C VAL A 14 17.85 -20.04 29.81
N LEU A 15 18.38 -19.76 28.62
CA LEU A 15 19.57 -18.94 28.44
C LEU A 15 19.20 -17.62 27.74
N VAL A 16 19.50 -16.50 28.40
CA VAL A 16 19.33 -15.16 27.82
C VAL A 16 20.69 -14.64 27.33
N SER A 17 20.73 -14.14 26.10
CA SER A 17 21.95 -13.65 25.45
C SER A 17 21.80 -12.22 24.98
N VAL A 18 22.71 -11.34 25.38
CA VAL A 18 22.86 -9.98 24.85
C VAL A 18 24.29 -9.81 24.32
N ASP A 19 24.44 -9.67 23.01
CA ASP A 19 25.70 -9.50 22.26
C ASP A 19 26.81 -10.57 22.43
N LEU A 20 26.80 -11.40 23.48
CA LEU A 20 27.91 -12.29 23.85
C LEU A 20 27.94 -13.67 23.16
N PHE A 21 26.90 -14.02 22.40
CA PHE A 21 26.89 -15.22 21.56
C PHE A 21 26.77 -14.88 20.07
N SER A 22 27.58 -13.96 19.57
CA SER A 22 27.89 -13.92 18.13
C SER A 22 28.75 -15.13 17.71
N GLU A 23 29.53 -15.71 18.64
CA GLU A 23 30.32 -16.93 18.43
C GLU A 23 30.23 -17.85 19.66
N GLY A 24 29.99 -19.16 19.48
CA GLY A 24 30.35 -20.17 20.50
C GLY A 24 29.26 -20.92 21.28
N PHE A 25 27.95 -20.63 21.17
CA PHE A 25 26.90 -21.49 21.78
C PHE A 25 26.51 -22.65 20.86
N ASP A 26 27.00 -23.84 21.17
CA ASP A 26 26.75 -25.08 20.42
C ASP A 26 25.95 -26.09 21.25
N CYS A 27 24.63 -25.94 21.21
CA CYS A 27 23.64 -26.78 21.88
C CYS A 27 22.60 -27.18 20.82
N PRO A 28 22.65 -28.41 20.28
CA PRO A 28 21.76 -28.85 19.19
C PRO A 28 20.32 -29.14 19.64
N ASP A 29 20.14 -29.39 20.93
CA ASP A 29 18.90 -29.73 21.63
C ASP A 29 18.03 -28.52 22.01
N VAL A 30 18.37 -27.30 21.57
CA VAL A 30 17.52 -26.12 21.75
C VAL A 30 16.16 -26.30 21.06
N GLU A 31 15.06 -26.34 21.81
CA GLU A 31 13.70 -26.52 21.26
C GLU A 31 12.91 -25.21 21.15
N PHE A 32 13.38 -24.15 21.80
CA PHE A 32 12.70 -22.86 21.89
C PHE A 32 13.67 -21.70 21.65
N ILE A 33 13.27 -20.76 20.79
CA ILE A 33 13.99 -19.50 20.54
C ILE A 33 13.00 -18.36 20.72
N GLN A 34 13.37 -17.36 21.53
CA GLN A 34 12.66 -16.10 21.61
C GLN A 34 13.53 -14.96 21.07
N LEU A 35 13.03 -14.27 20.04
CA LEU A 35 13.69 -13.12 19.42
C LEU A 35 13.13 -11.84 20.07
N ALA A 36 13.95 -11.20 20.90
CA ALA A 36 13.65 -9.93 21.56
C ALA A 36 14.51 -8.76 21.07
N ARG A 37 15.30 -8.96 20.00
CA ARG A 37 16.24 -7.98 19.47
C ARG A 37 15.95 -7.63 18.02
N PRO A 38 15.67 -6.36 17.68
CA PRO A 38 15.58 -5.95 16.28
C PRO A 38 16.97 -6.01 15.60
N THR A 39 17.00 -6.44 14.35
CA THR A 39 18.21 -6.45 13.51
C THR A 39 17.85 -6.07 12.07
N LEU A 40 18.80 -5.40 11.40
CA LEU A 40 18.75 -5.10 9.97
C LEU A 40 19.55 -6.11 9.15
N SER A 41 20.27 -7.03 9.80
CA SER A 41 21.09 -8.04 9.13
C SER A 41 20.37 -9.39 9.08
N LEU A 42 20.09 -9.87 7.86
CA LEU A 42 19.58 -11.22 7.59
C LEU A 42 20.52 -12.29 8.13
N ALA A 43 21.83 -12.12 7.97
CA ALA A 43 22.83 -13.05 8.48
C ALA A 43 22.70 -13.22 10.00
N LYS A 44 22.53 -12.13 10.76
CA LYS A 44 22.27 -12.19 12.21
C LYS A 44 20.96 -12.91 12.51
N TYR A 45 19.89 -12.64 11.76
CA TYR A 45 18.62 -13.35 11.93
C TYR A 45 18.77 -14.87 11.73
N MET A 46 19.41 -15.29 10.63
CA MET A 46 19.67 -16.70 10.33
C MET A 46 20.58 -17.36 11.36
N GLN A 47 21.57 -16.64 11.88
CA GLN A 47 22.41 -17.13 12.98
C GLN A 47 21.63 -17.33 14.27
N MET A 48 20.71 -16.41 14.61
CA MET A 48 19.88 -16.53 15.82
C MET A 48 18.93 -17.72 15.73
N VAL A 49 18.15 -17.81 14.64
CA VAL A 49 17.17 -18.90 14.47
C VAL A 49 17.83 -20.26 14.19
N GLY A 50 19.00 -20.26 13.53
CA GLY A 50 19.74 -21.46 13.20
C GLY A 50 20.15 -22.30 14.42
N ARG A 51 20.23 -21.68 15.61
CA ARG A 51 20.57 -22.37 16.88
C ARG A 51 19.57 -23.47 17.21
N GLY A 52 18.27 -23.18 17.07
CA GLY A 52 17.20 -24.14 17.33
C GLY A 52 16.79 -24.96 16.10
N LEU A 53 17.35 -24.71 14.92
CA LEU A 53 17.08 -25.54 13.72
C LEU A 53 18.02 -26.75 13.59
N ARG A 54 19.01 -26.89 14.48
CA ARG A 54 19.88 -28.08 14.54
C ARG A 54 19.09 -29.34 14.89
N VAL A 55 19.47 -30.45 14.27
CA VAL A 55 18.86 -31.76 14.51
C VAL A 55 19.41 -32.35 15.82
N ALA A 56 18.52 -32.80 16.70
CA ALA A 56 18.87 -33.51 17.94
C ALA A 56 17.97 -34.73 18.14
N LYS A 57 18.47 -35.74 18.87
CA LYS A 57 17.71 -36.96 19.16
C LYS A 57 16.55 -36.62 20.11
N GLY A 58 15.32 -36.94 19.71
CA GLY A 58 14.10 -36.67 20.49
C GLY A 58 13.41 -35.35 20.16
N LYS A 59 14.09 -34.44 19.48
CA LYS A 59 13.56 -33.14 19.07
C LYS A 59 12.72 -33.24 17.80
N GLU A 60 11.41 -33.06 17.93
CA GLU A 60 10.48 -33.15 16.80
C GLU A 60 10.32 -31.85 16.02
N TYR A 61 10.37 -30.72 16.71
CA TYR A 61 10.18 -29.37 16.17
C TYR A 61 10.96 -28.34 17.01
N CYS A 62 11.08 -27.13 16.48
CA CYS A 62 11.60 -25.96 17.20
C CYS A 62 10.53 -24.87 17.17
N VAL A 63 10.28 -24.23 18.31
CA VAL A 63 9.37 -23.09 18.41
C VAL A 63 10.18 -21.80 18.35
N ILE A 64 9.77 -20.87 17.50
CA ILE A 64 10.37 -19.53 17.38
C ILE A 64 9.29 -18.50 17.75
N LEU A 65 9.50 -17.76 18.83
CA LEU A 65 8.68 -16.63 19.24
C LEU A 65 9.37 -15.34 18.84
N ASP A 66 8.76 -14.56 17.96
CA ASP A 66 9.35 -13.33 17.42
C ASP A 66 8.63 -12.07 17.93
N ASN A 67 9.12 -11.50 19.02
CA ASN A 67 8.53 -10.31 19.66
C ASN A 67 8.83 -9.00 18.91
N VAL A 68 9.75 -9.01 17.95
CA VAL A 68 10.24 -7.81 17.25
C VAL A 68 9.88 -7.77 15.77
N GLY A 69 9.21 -8.82 15.26
CA GLY A 69 8.70 -8.88 13.89
C GLY A 69 9.79 -9.05 12.83
N LEU A 70 10.89 -9.73 13.14
CA LEU A 70 11.95 -10.03 12.17
C LEU A 70 11.45 -10.92 11.02
N TYR A 71 10.51 -11.83 11.26
CA TYR A 71 9.92 -12.63 10.20
C TYR A 71 9.17 -11.77 9.17
N LYS A 72 8.56 -10.65 9.59
CA LYS A 72 7.92 -9.68 8.68
C LYS A 72 8.94 -9.02 7.76
N ARG A 73 10.19 -8.92 8.22
CA ARG A 73 11.30 -8.33 7.47
C ARG A 73 12.02 -9.37 6.59
N PHE A 74 12.47 -10.47 7.18
CA PHE A 74 13.39 -11.43 6.56
C PHE A 74 12.72 -12.71 6.05
N GLY A 75 11.41 -12.86 6.27
CA GLY A 75 10.67 -14.08 5.97
C GLY A 75 11.01 -15.24 6.91
N LEU A 76 10.42 -16.40 6.64
CA LEU A 76 10.65 -17.60 7.44
C LEU A 76 12.09 -18.11 7.26
N PRO A 77 12.70 -18.73 8.29
CA PRO A 77 14.04 -19.31 8.15
C PRO A 77 14.13 -20.36 7.03
N SER A 78 13.02 -21.04 6.72
CA SER A 78 12.91 -22.07 5.69
C SER A 78 12.66 -21.55 4.27
N VAL A 79 12.55 -20.22 4.07
CA VAL A 79 12.39 -19.66 2.72
C VAL A 79 13.62 -20.00 1.87
N ASP A 80 13.37 -20.41 0.63
CA ASP A 80 14.37 -20.71 -0.38
C ASP A 80 14.97 -19.39 -0.91
N ARG A 81 16.27 -19.17 -0.66
CA ARG A 81 16.98 -17.91 -0.91
C ARG A 81 18.06 -18.09 -1.96
N ASP A 82 18.16 -17.13 -2.89
CA ASP A 82 19.24 -17.07 -3.86
C ASP A 82 20.49 -16.41 -3.26
N TRP A 83 21.24 -17.20 -2.48
CA TRP A 83 22.46 -16.75 -1.80
C TRP A 83 23.50 -16.17 -2.75
N GLN A 84 23.58 -16.66 -3.99
CA GLN A 84 24.55 -16.19 -4.98
C GLN A 84 24.23 -14.74 -5.38
N SER A 85 22.97 -14.47 -5.70
CA SER A 85 22.50 -13.12 -6.04
C SER A 85 22.72 -12.13 -4.89
N MET A 86 22.41 -12.55 -3.66
CA MET A 86 22.62 -11.74 -2.45
C MET A 86 24.10 -11.44 -2.19
N PHE A 87 24.99 -12.43 -2.40
CA PHE A 87 26.44 -12.27 -2.19
C PHE A 87 27.07 -11.36 -3.24
N GLU A 88 26.56 -11.38 -4.47
CA GLU A 88 26.99 -10.52 -5.57
C GLU A 88 26.45 -9.08 -5.46
N GLY A 89 25.65 -8.79 -4.43
CA GLY A 89 25.05 -7.46 -4.21
C GLY A 89 24.03 -7.08 -5.28
N ARG A 90 23.52 -8.04 -6.06
CA ARG A 90 22.37 -7.79 -6.93
C ARG A 90 21.16 -7.62 -6.02
N THR A 91 20.38 -6.56 -6.22
CA THR A 91 19.13 -6.37 -5.47
C THR A 91 18.27 -7.62 -5.68
N SER A 92 18.12 -8.41 -4.63
CA SER A 92 17.36 -9.63 -4.71
C SER A 92 15.87 -9.28 -4.80
N LEU A 93 15.06 -10.19 -5.34
CA LEU A 93 13.61 -10.03 -5.32
C LEU A 93 13.11 -9.79 -3.88
N GLU A 94 13.73 -10.45 -2.89
CA GLU A 94 13.42 -10.26 -1.48
C GLU A 94 13.66 -8.83 -1.01
N ASP A 95 14.78 -8.20 -1.41
CA ASP A 95 15.07 -6.81 -1.05
C ASP A 95 14.05 -5.84 -1.67
N ILE A 96 13.68 -6.04 -2.94
CA ILE A 96 12.66 -5.23 -3.64
C ILE A 96 11.31 -5.35 -2.92
N LEU A 97 10.91 -6.58 -2.57
CA LEU A 97 9.66 -6.82 -1.87
C LEU A 97 9.68 -6.25 -0.46
N GLN A 98 10.80 -6.36 0.26
CA GLN A 98 10.93 -5.79 1.58
C GLN A 98 10.83 -4.26 1.54
N GLU A 99 11.48 -3.62 0.58
CA GLU A 99 11.39 -2.18 0.35
C GLU A 99 9.96 -1.76 0.01
N ALA A 100 9.31 -2.46 -0.93
CA ALA A 100 7.91 -2.22 -1.29
C ALA A 100 6.97 -2.38 -0.09
N CYS A 101 7.17 -3.41 0.74
CA CYS A 101 6.40 -3.62 1.96
C CYS A 101 6.56 -2.45 2.95
N LEU A 102 7.80 -2.01 3.17
CA LEU A 102 8.09 -0.91 4.08
C LEU A 102 7.45 0.39 3.57
N GLN A 103 7.58 0.68 2.27
CA GLN A 103 7.01 1.87 1.64
C GLN A 103 5.48 1.85 1.68
N VAL A 104 4.83 0.79 1.20
CA VAL A 104 3.36 0.71 1.14
C VAL A 104 2.75 0.75 2.53
N ASN A 105 3.32 0.02 3.50
CA ASN A 105 2.80 0.03 4.85
C ASN A 105 3.05 1.39 5.52
N SER A 106 4.23 2.01 5.39
CA SER A 106 4.48 3.33 6.01
C SER A 106 3.53 4.42 5.51
N HIS A 107 3.15 4.37 4.22
CA HIS A 107 2.27 5.34 3.59
C HIS A 107 0.78 5.11 3.91
N ASN A 108 0.37 3.84 4.06
CA ASN A 108 -1.03 3.46 4.24
C ASN A 108 -1.40 3.09 5.70
N CYS A 109 -0.45 2.99 6.63
CA CYS A 109 -0.68 2.70 8.06
C CYS A 109 -1.38 3.84 8.85
N ARG A 110 -2.20 4.67 8.19
CA ARG A 110 -3.02 5.71 8.82
C ARG A 110 -4.45 5.78 8.28
N MET A 111 -5.00 4.66 7.83
CA MET A 111 -6.44 4.48 7.90
C MET A 111 -6.75 3.70 9.18
N ASP A 112 -7.67 4.21 9.97
CA ASP A 112 -8.23 3.61 11.19
C ASP A 112 -8.90 2.25 10.90
N VAL A 113 -8.12 1.25 10.52
CA VAL A 113 -8.56 -0.15 10.45
C VAL A 113 -7.91 -0.86 11.62
N LEU A 114 -8.74 -1.11 12.63
CA LEU A 114 -8.52 -2.18 13.60
C LEU A 114 -8.30 -3.46 12.77
N MET A 115 -7.05 -3.90 12.70
CA MET A 115 -6.75 -5.27 12.31
C MET A 115 -7.27 -6.12 13.47
N ASP A 116 -8.50 -6.61 13.32
CA ASP A 116 -9.06 -7.59 14.23
C ASP A 116 -8.18 -8.85 14.18
N GLY A 117 -7.87 -9.39 15.36
CA GLY A 117 -7.04 -10.59 15.55
C GLY A 117 -7.63 -11.77 14.78
N ASP A 118 -6.84 -12.70 14.22
CA ASP A 118 -5.82 -13.47 14.90
C ASP A 118 -4.49 -13.52 14.10
N GLU A 119 -3.46 -12.78 14.54
CA GLU A 119 -2.06 -13.09 14.16
C GLU A 119 -1.38 -13.93 15.26
N GLU A 120 -2.13 -14.79 15.96
CA GLU A 120 -1.58 -15.62 17.04
C GLU A 120 -0.97 -16.93 16.51
N MET A 121 0.36 -16.99 16.59
CA MET A 121 1.21 -18.19 16.56
C MET A 121 1.33 -18.93 15.21
N MET A 122 2.50 -18.82 14.57
CA MET A 122 2.85 -19.59 13.37
C MET A 122 3.63 -20.87 13.75
N LYS A 123 3.06 -22.04 13.47
CA LYS A 123 3.66 -23.35 13.78
C LYS A 123 4.57 -23.83 12.64
N ILE A 124 5.86 -24.02 12.90
CA ILE A 124 6.81 -24.59 11.93
C ILE A 124 6.69 -26.12 11.96
N ILE A 125 6.34 -26.72 10.83
CA ILE A 125 6.07 -28.16 10.68
C ILE A 125 6.97 -28.75 9.58
N LYS A 126 7.32 -30.05 9.68
CA LYS A 126 8.09 -30.79 8.65
C LYS A 126 7.49 -30.62 7.25
N HIS A 127 8.36 -30.48 6.24
CA HIS A 127 8.02 -30.22 4.83
C HIS A 127 6.88 -31.09 4.26
N LYS A 128 6.87 -32.41 4.50
CA LYS A 128 5.79 -33.31 4.02
C LYS A 128 4.42 -33.00 4.62
N ARG A 129 4.37 -32.66 5.91
CA ARG A 129 3.12 -32.36 6.61
C ARG A 129 2.63 -30.93 6.30
N GLN A 130 3.56 -30.04 5.95
CA GLN A 130 3.23 -28.72 5.40
C GLN A 130 2.57 -28.82 4.01
N GLN A 131 3.11 -29.65 3.11
CA GLN A 131 2.48 -29.95 1.82
C GLN A 131 1.08 -30.55 2.00
N GLN A 132 0.92 -31.53 2.91
CA GLN A 132 -0.37 -32.14 3.22
C GLN A 132 -1.38 -31.10 3.74
N MET A 133 -1.00 -30.28 4.72
CA MET A 133 -1.87 -29.23 5.26
C MET A 133 -2.25 -28.18 4.22
N ILE A 134 -1.44 -27.91 3.21
CA ILE A 134 -1.77 -26.93 2.16
C ILE A 134 -2.74 -27.53 1.15
N MET A 135 -2.57 -28.80 0.81
CA MET A 135 -3.58 -29.56 0.07
C MET A 135 -4.91 -29.58 0.86
N ASP A 136 -4.86 -29.68 2.19
CA ASP A 136 -6.04 -29.66 3.05
C ASP A 136 -6.60 -28.22 3.27
N THR A 137 -5.76 -27.18 3.32
CA THR A 137 -6.13 -25.78 3.63
C THR A 137 -6.65 -25.05 2.40
N TYR A 138 -6.00 -25.22 1.24
CA TYR A 138 -6.43 -24.62 -0.02
C TYR A 138 -7.25 -25.59 -0.89
N GLY A 139 -7.27 -26.87 -0.54
CA GLY A 139 -8.13 -27.86 -1.17
C GLY A 139 -7.62 -28.39 -2.50
N TYR A 140 -6.34 -28.25 -2.82
CA TYR A 140 -5.83 -28.72 -4.11
C TYR A 140 -5.54 -30.23 -4.07
N GLN A 141 -5.83 -30.93 -5.17
CA GLN A 141 -5.48 -32.34 -5.32
C GLN A 141 -4.76 -32.56 -6.65
N ILE A 142 -3.57 -33.15 -6.60
CA ILE A 142 -2.88 -33.61 -7.81
C ILE A 142 -3.57 -34.89 -8.30
N VAL A 143 -4.03 -34.87 -9.54
CA VAL A 143 -4.67 -36.01 -10.20
C VAL A 143 -3.78 -36.54 -11.32
N GLU A 144 -3.92 -37.82 -11.65
CA GLU A 144 -3.17 -38.49 -12.71
C GLU A 144 -4.16 -39.20 -13.65
N ASP A 145 -3.95 -39.08 -14.96
CA ASP A 145 -4.76 -39.77 -15.96
C ASP A 145 -4.23 -41.17 -16.29
N GLU A 146 -4.97 -41.90 -17.14
CA GLU A 146 -4.58 -43.26 -17.60
C GLU A 146 -3.23 -43.30 -18.35
N LYS A 147 -2.72 -42.15 -18.81
CA LYS A 147 -1.46 -41.99 -19.53
C LYS A 147 -0.30 -41.59 -18.61
N GLY A 148 -0.54 -41.48 -17.30
CA GLY A 148 0.45 -41.05 -16.31
C GLY A 148 0.75 -39.55 -16.33
N LEU A 149 -0.13 -38.74 -16.97
CA LEU A 149 -0.03 -37.28 -16.98
C LEU A 149 -0.79 -36.70 -15.78
N LYS A 150 -0.17 -35.71 -15.15
CA LYS A 150 -0.64 -35.06 -13.94
C LYS A 150 -1.38 -33.76 -14.24
N GLY A 151 -2.37 -33.47 -13.42
CA GLY A 151 -3.17 -32.25 -13.37
C GLY A 151 -3.48 -31.85 -11.92
N ILE A 152 -4.25 -30.77 -11.74
CA ILE A 152 -4.66 -30.27 -10.41
C ILE A 152 -6.17 -29.99 -10.41
N LYS A 153 -6.85 -30.45 -9.36
CA LYS A 153 -8.24 -30.09 -9.02
C LYS A 153 -8.29 -29.19 -7.77
N ASP A 154 -9.33 -28.38 -7.63
CA ASP A 154 -9.68 -27.71 -6.38
C ASP A 154 -10.54 -28.60 -5.46
N LYS A 155 -10.91 -28.07 -4.28
CA LYS A 155 -11.70 -28.75 -3.25
C LYS A 155 -13.08 -29.16 -3.73
N ASP A 156 -13.62 -28.41 -4.69
CA ASP A 156 -14.95 -28.62 -5.27
C ASP A 156 -14.88 -29.63 -6.43
N GLY A 157 -13.70 -30.21 -6.68
CA GLY A 157 -13.45 -31.20 -7.73
C GLY A 157 -13.30 -30.60 -9.12
N LYS A 158 -13.28 -29.28 -9.26
CA LYS A 158 -13.13 -28.59 -10.55
C LYS A 158 -11.68 -28.61 -10.98
N MET A 159 -11.46 -28.95 -12.26
CA MET A 159 -10.12 -28.96 -12.86
C MET A 159 -9.57 -27.53 -12.93
N ILE A 160 -8.41 -27.31 -12.31
CA ILE A 160 -7.61 -26.10 -12.45
C ILE A 160 -6.59 -26.29 -13.57
N LEU A 161 -5.92 -27.44 -13.58
CA LEU A 161 -4.94 -27.84 -14.57
C LEU A 161 -5.28 -29.22 -15.11
N GLU A 162 -5.47 -29.31 -16.42
CA GLU A 162 -5.70 -30.57 -17.11
C GLU A 162 -4.49 -31.52 -16.99
N CYS A 163 -4.76 -32.83 -17.09
CA CYS A 163 -3.74 -33.87 -17.05
C CYS A 163 -2.85 -33.84 -18.31
N GLN A 164 -1.86 -32.95 -18.31
CA GLN A 164 -0.98 -32.72 -19.48
C GLN A 164 0.51 -32.71 -19.10
N TYR A 165 0.82 -32.84 -17.81
CA TYR A 165 2.16 -32.59 -17.28
C TYR A 165 2.81 -33.87 -16.78
N LYS A 166 4.10 -34.09 -17.08
CA LYS A 166 4.79 -35.29 -16.58
C LYS A 166 5.00 -35.29 -15.08
N LYS A 167 5.17 -34.09 -14.52
CA LYS A 167 5.39 -33.84 -13.11
C LYS A 167 4.84 -32.45 -12.79
N ILE A 168 4.28 -32.31 -11.60
CA ILE A 168 3.88 -31.02 -11.04
C ILE A 168 4.43 -30.96 -9.62
N ASP A 169 5.14 -29.90 -9.28
CA ASP A 169 5.58 -29.61 -7.91
C ASP A 169 4.81 -28.39 -7.40
N VAL A 170 4.16 -28.50 -6.25
CA VAL A 170 3.39 -27.42 -5.63
C VAL A 170 4.18 -26.85 -4.46
N THR A 171 4.32 -25.52 -4.41
CA THR A 171 4.99 -24.79 -3.34
C THR A 171 4.06 -24.55 -2.16
N ASN A 172 4.65 -24.12 -1.04
CA ASN A 172 3.87 -23.86 0.16
C ASN A 172 2.91 -22.67 0.02
N ASP A 173 3.24 -21.74 -0.89
CA ASP A 173 2.43 -20.54 -1.11
C ASP A 173 1.31 -20.77 -2.11
N GLY A 174 1.11 -22.00 -2.62
CA GLY A 174 0.08 -22.31 -3.61
C GLY A 174 0.47 -21.99 -5.05
N PHE A 175 1.77 -21.99 -5.37
CA PHE A 175 2.27 -21.95 -6.75
C PHE A 175 2.56 -23.37 -7.22
N ALA A 176 2.34 -23.66 -8.50
CA ALA A 176 2.70 -24.94 -9.10
C ALA A 176 3.73 -24.74 -10.22
N TYR A 177 4.76 -25.59 -10.22
CA TYR A 177 5.70 -25.73 -11.32
C TYR A 177 5.34 -26.93 -12.18
N CYS A 178 5.11 -26.68 -13.46
CA CYS A 178 4.63 -27.65 -14.42
C CYS A 178 5.76 -28.10 -15.34
N TYR A 179 6.21 -29.36 -15.21
CA TYR A 179 7.31 -29.89 -16.01
C TYR A 179 6.84 -30.24 -17.43
N ILE A 180 7.20 -29.41 -18.40
CA ILE A 180 6.92 -29.57 -19.84
C ILE A 180 8.24 -29.78 -20.60
N ARG A 181 8.21 -30.39 -21.79
CA ARG A 181 9.36 -30.34 -22.72
C ARG A 181 9.67 -28.86 -23.06
N LYS A 182 10.83 -28.37 -22.63
CA LYS A 182 11.30 -26.98 -22.85
C LYS A 182 11.16 -26.56 -24.32
N LYS A 183 10.31 -25.56 -24.56
CA LYS A 183 10.35 -24.67 -25.72
C LYS A 183 10.61 -23.26 -25.19
N VAL A 184 11.48 -22.52 -25.86
CA VAL A 184 11.86 -21.15 -25.45
C VAL A 184 10.61 -20.26 -25.34
N GLY A 185 10.49 -19.51 -24.25
CA GLY A 185 9.43 -18.51 -24.03
C GLY A 185 8.12 -19.01 -23.40
N ARG A 186 8.04 -20.27 -22.93
CA ARG A 186 6.85 -20.77 -22.21
C ARG A 186 6.92 -20.48 -20.71
N LYS A 187 5.79 -20.04 -20.15
CA LYS A 187 5.56 -19.89 -18.72
C LYS A 187 5.37 -21.28 -18.09
N GLU A 188 6.09 -21.57 -17.02
CA GLU A 188 6.12 -22.90 -16.38
C GLU A 188 5.55 -22.88 -14.95
N TRP A 189 5.40 -21.68 -14.38
CA TRP A 189 4.83 -21.47 -13.06
C TRP A 189 3.41 -20.96 -13.16
N ILE A 190 2.53 -21.43 -12.29
CA ILE A 190 1.15 -20.92 -12.16
C ILE A 190 0.83 -20.65 -10.70
N ASP A 191 0.16 -19.54 -10.42
CA ASP A 191 -0.50 -19.32 -9.14
C ASP A 191 -1.88 -19.97 -9.15
N LEU A 192 -2.09 -20.95 -8.28
CA LEU A 192 -3.34 -21.71 -8.22
C LEU A 192 -4.52 -20.89 -7.71
N ARG A 193 -4.28 -19.72 -7.07
CA ARG A 193 -5.33 -18.83 -6.56
C ARG A 193 -5.92 -17.95 -7.66
N ASN A 194 -5.10 -17.14 -8.34
CA ASN A 194 -5.57 -16.25 -9.42
C ASN A 194 -5.46 -16.85 -10.83
N ARG A 195 -4.87 -18.06 -10.97
CA ARG A 195 -4.69 -18.80 -12.23
C ARG A 195 -3.76 -18.10 -13.25
N LEU A 196 -2.92 -17.18 -12.79
CA LEU A 196 -1.95 -16.50 -13.65
C LEU A 196 -0.68 -17.32 -13.82
N TRP A 197 -0.14 -17.28 -15.04
CA TRP A 197 1.10 -17.96 -15.40
C TRP A 197 2.29 -16.99 -15.36
N PHE A 198 3.42 -17.49 -14.89
CA PHE A 198 4.69 -16.78 -14.71
C PHE A 198 5.85 -17.53 -15.39
N ALA A 199 6.83 -16.77 -15.87
CA ALA A 199 8.01 -17.33 -16.52
C ALA A 199 9.00 -17.86 -15.47
N ASN A 200 9.18 -17.10 -14.39
CA ASN A 200 10.05 -17.44 -13.26
C ASN A 200 9.20 -17.83 -12.04
N LYS A 201 9.85 -18.41 -11.02
CA LYS A 201 9.20 -18.76 -9.76
C LYS A 201 8.63 -17.51 -9.10
N PRO A 202 7.29 -17.37 -8.99
CA PRO A 202 6.70 -16.22 -8.32
C PRO A 202 6.85 -16.33 -6.81
N GLN A 203 6.77 -15.19 -6.14
CA GLN A 203 6.70 -15.06 -4.69
C GLN A 203 5.36 -14.47 -4.26
N SER A 204 4.92 -14.82 -3.05
CA SER A 204 3.72 -14.25 -2.43
C SER A 204 4.12 -13.12 -1.49
N VAL A 205 3.42 -11.98 -1.57
CA VAL A 205 3.62 -10.82 -0.70
C VAL A 205 2.26 -10.30 -0.22
N LYS A 206 2.16 -9.92 1.06
CA LYS A 206 0.91 -9.38 1.62
C LYS A 206 1.07 -7.88 1.87
N LEU A 207 0.26 -7.07 1.18
CA LEU A 207 0.30 -5.61 1.24
C LEU A 207 -1.12 -5.08 1.45
N MET A 208 -1.31 -4.13 2.36
CA MET A 208 -2.63 -3.53 2.65
C MET A 208 -3.74 -4.57 2.94
N GLY A 209 -3.37 -5.71 3.56
CA GLY A 209 -4.31 -6.81 3.82
C GLY A 209 -4.61 -7.73 2.63
N ILE A 210 -4.09 -7.43 1.44
CA ILE A 210 -4.31 -8.21 0.21
C ILE A 210 -3.06 -9.04 -0.12
N ASP A 211 -3.26 -10.30 -0.50
CA ASP A 211 -2.18 -11.16 -0.99
C ASP A 211 -1.91 -10.89 -2.48
N PHE A 212 -0.65 -10.74 -2.85
CA PHE A 212 -0.18 -10.55 -4.22
C PHE A 212 0.82 -11.63 -4.61
N SER A 213 0.81 -12.01 -5.89
CA SER A 213 1.84 -12.82 -6.55
C SER A 213 2.70 -11.92 -7.42
N THR A 214 4.02 -12.16 -7.47
CA THR A 214 4.95 -11.39 -8.30
C THR A 214 6.20 -12.17 -8.65
N GLU A 215 6.72 -11.97 -9.86
CA GLU A 215 7.97 -12.60 -10.33
C GLU A 215 9.19 -11.66 -10.25
N ASP A 216 8.96 -10.35 -10.14
CA ASP A 216 9.99 -9.31 -10.25
C ASP A 216 9.93 -8.25 -9.14
N GLY A 217 8.92 -8.31 -8.26
CA GLY A 217 8.69 -7.37 -7.16
C GLY A 217 8.16 -6.02 -7.63
N LYS A 218 7.99 -5.83 -8.93
CA LYS A 218 7.52 -4.60 -9.56
C LYS A 218 6.07 -4.74 -10.01
N LYS A 219 5.73 -5.87 -10.63
CA LYS A 219 4.36 -6.21 -11.06
C LYS A 219 3.71 -7.07 -10.00
N LEU A 220 2.74 -6.50 -9.32
CA LEU A 220 2.00 -7.11 -8.23
C LEU A 220 0.62 -7.53 -8.74
N TYR A 221 0.31 -8.81 -8.66
CA TYR A 221 -0.96 -9.36 -9.13
C TYR A 221 -1.77 -9.82 -7.92
N PRO A 222 -2.98 -9.29 -7.66
CA PRO A 222 -3.80 -9.76 -6.56
C PRO A 222 -4.07 -11.26 -6.69
N ARG A 223 -3.96 -12.01 -5.60
CA ARG A 223 -4.18 -13.47 -5.56
C ARG A 223 -5.66 -13.80 -5.41
N ILE A 224 -6.49 -13.14 -6.21
CA ILE A 224 -7.94 -13.26 -6.23
C ILE A 224 -8.35 -13.90 -7.56
N LEU A 225 -9.19 -14.93 -7.49
CA LEU A 225 -9.77 -15.53 -8.68
C LEU A 225 -10.89 -14.62 -9.20
N SER A 226 -10.63 -13.91 -10.28
CA SER A 226 -11.61 -12.99 -10.88
C SER A 226 -11.54 -13.00 -12.40
N LYS A 227 -12.69 -12.93 -13.07
CA LYS A 227 -12.74 -12.71 -14.54
C LYS A 227 -12.15 -11.38 -14.97
N TYR A 228 -12.01 -10.46 -14.02
CA TYR A 228 -11.34 -9.19 -14.28
C TYR A 228 -9.83 -9.37 -14.20
N ILE A 229 -9.26 -10.19 -13.32
CA ILE A 229 -7.79 -10.26 -13.16
C ILE A 229 -7.14 -11.11 -14.26
N ASP A 230 -6.22 -10.48 -15.00
CA ASP A 230 -5.37 -11.09 -16.03
C ASP A 230 -3.90 -10.63 -15.94
N GLU A 231 -3.06 -11.13 -16.85
CA GLU A 231 -1.62 -10.81 -16.92
C GLU A 231 -1.29 -9.33 -17.22
N LYS A 232 -2.24 -8.55 -17.73
CA LYS A 232 -2.10 -7.12 -18.02
C LYS A 232 -2.57 -6.25 -16.86
N THR A 233 -3.32 -6.82 -15.91
CA THR A 233 -3.97 -6.08 -14.81
C THR A 233 -3.16 -6.05 -13.52
N TYR A 234 -1.82 -6.07 -13.62
CA TYR A 234 -0.95 -5.86 -12.47
C TYR A 234 -1.03 -4.44 -11.92
N LEU A 235 -0.68 -4.32 -10.66
CA LEU A 235 -0.37 -3.09 -9.95
C LEU A 235 1.15 -2.93 -9.86
N THR A 236 1.57 -1.68 -9.68
CA THR A 236 2.93 -1.35 -9.28
C THR A 236 2.96 -0.99 -7.80
N VAL A 237 4.13 -1.06 -7.15
CA VAL A 237 4.33 -0.50 -5.80
C VAL A 237 3.80 0.93 -5.73
N LYS A 238 4.04 1.70 -6.79
CA LYS A 238 3.57 3.07 -6.90
C LYS A 238 2.06 3.22 -6.92
N THR A 239 1.39 2.33 -7.66
CA THR A 239 -0.07 2.28 -7.63
C THR A 239 -0.56 2.06 -6.20
N LEU A 240 0.11 1.21 -5.39
CA LEU A 240 -0.25 0.95 -3.99
C LEU A 240 0.00 2.14 -3.06
N GLU A 241 1.05 2.94 -3.28
CA GLU A 241 1.33 4.15 -2.50
C GLU A 241 0.29 5.24 -2.73
N LEU A 242 -0.19 5.37 -3.97
CA LEU A 242 -1.13 6.41 -4.39
C LEU A 242 -2.60 6.05 -4.13
N GLN A 243 -2.86 5.02 -3.32
CA GLN A 243 -4.21 4.59 -3.00
C GLN A 243 -4.93 5.60 -2.13
N VAL A 244 -6.21 5.79 -2.43
CA VAL A 244 -7.07 6.77 -1.76
C VAL A 244 -8.47 6.21 -1.60
N GLY A 245 -9.07 6.51 -0.44
CA GLY A 245 -10.44 6.12 -0.15
C GLY A 245 -10.56 4.71 0.47
N THR A 246 -11.68 4.05 0.19
CA THR A 246 -12.16 2.84 0.88
C THR A 246 -11.84 1.53 0.15
N GLY A 247 -10.97 1.57 -0.86
CA GLY A 247 -10.51 0.37 -1.54
C GLY A 247 -9.29 0.59 -2.43
N LEU A 248 -8.74 -0.52 -2.92
CA LEU A 248 -7.64 -0.56 -3.87
C LEU A 248 -8.17 -0.32 -5.28
N SER A 249 -7.84 0.82 -5.88
CA SER A 249 -8.25 1.18 -7.23
C SER A 249 -7.08 1.17 -8.22
N TRP A 250 -7.25 0.51 -9.37
CA TRP A 250 -6.28 0.54 -10.47
C TRP A 250 -6.94 0.07 -11.77
N LYS A 251 -6.55 0.60 -12.95
CA LYS A 251 -7.01 0.11 -14.27
C LYS A 251 -8.52 -0.19 -14.35
N HIS A 252 -9.34 0.73 -13.86
CA HIS A 252 -10.80 0.58 -13.77
C HIS A 252 -11.29 -0.57 -12.87
N ARG A 253 -10.49 -1.07 -11.93
CA ARG A 253 -10.90 -2.00 -10.88
C ARG A 253 -10.93 -1.32 -9.52
N LEU A 254 -11.70 -1.92 -8.63
CA LEU A 254 -11.75 -1.61 -7.22
C LEU A 254 -11.80 -2.92 -6.42
N ILE A 255 -10.91 -3.09 -5.44
CA ILE A 255 -11.06 -4.06 -4.35
C ILE A 255 -11.39 -3.28 -3.08
N PRO A 256 -12.62 -3.33 -2.55
CA PRO A 256 -12.95 -2.64 -1.31
C PRO A 256 -12.20 -3.23 -0.12
N TRP A 257 -11.78 -2.38 0.83
CA TRP A 257 -11.01 -2.86 2.01
C TRP A 257 -11.81 -3.82 2.91
N HIS A 258 -13.13 -3.67 2.95
CA HIS A 258 -14.02 -4.56 3.70
C HIS A 258 -14.29 -5.90 3.00
N GLU A 259 -14.00 -5.98 1.69
CA GLU A 259 -14.16 -7.19 0.87
C GLU A 259 -12.90 -7.44 0.03
N PRO A 260 -11.75 -7.76 0.68
CA PRO A 260 -10.44 -7.83 0.03
C PRO A 260 -10.31 -8.96 -1.01
N ASN A 261 -11.32 -9.83 -1.12
CA ASN A 261 -11.36 -10.97 -2.04
C ASN A 261 -12.32 -10.76 -3.22
N LYS A 262 -12.91 -9.57 -3.38
CA LYS A 262 -13.86 -9.26 -4.47
C LYS A 262 -13.36 -8.10 -5.32
N VAL A 263 -13.51 -8.24 -6.63
CA VAL A 263 -13.08 -7.23 -7.61
C VAL A 263 -14.29 -6.66 -8.32
N TYR A 264 -14.37 -5.34 -8.34
CA TYR A 264 -15.41 -4.59 -9.03
C TYR A 264 -14.81 -3.89 -10.24
N LEU A 265 -15.53 -3.87 -11.36
CA LEU A 265 -15.13 -3.18 -12.58
C LEU A 265 -15.89 -1.86 -12.71
N TYR A 266 -15.16 -0.75 -12.74
CA TYR A 266 -15.70 0.57 -13.05
C TYR A 266 -16.31 0.58 -14.46
N LYS A 267 -17.51 1.13 -14.58
CA LYS A 267 -18.22 1.30 -15.86
C LYS A 267 -18.24 2.73 -16.31
N GLU A 268 -18.77 3.61 -15.47
CA GLU A 268 -18.99 5.01 -15.79
C GLU A 268 -19.15 5.82 -14.51
N GLY A 269 -19.24 7.13 -14.64
CA GLY A 269 -19.39 8.03 -13.51
C GLY A 269 -19.99 9.36 -13.94
N GLU A 270 -20.63 10.02 -12.99
CA GLU A 270 -21.25 11.33 -13.14
C GLU A 270 -20.82 12.23 -11.99
N GLY A 271 -20.00 13.24 -12.30
CA GLY A 271 -19.37 14.07 -11.27
C GLY A 271 -18.41 13.26 -10.39
N ASN A 272 -18.73 13.16 -9.09
CA ASN A 272 -17.94 12.37 -8.14
C ASN A 272 -18.41 10.92 -8.04
N THR A 273 -19.65 10.68 -8.49
CA THR A 273 -20.32 9.39 -8.38
C THR A 273 -19.78 8.42 -9.41
N ARG A 274 -19.66 7.15 -9.03
CA ARG A 274 -19.12 6.09 -9.87
C ARG A 274 -20.05 4.89 -9.86
N LEU A 275 -20.17 4.24 -11.00
CA LEU A 275 -20.86 2.97 -11.19
C LEU A 275 -19.84 1.87 -11.41
N TYR A 276 -20.04 0.78 -10.69
CA TYR A 276 -19.27 -0.44 -10.75
C TYR A 276 -20.18 -1.63 -11.06
N ILE A 277 -19.59 -2.69 -11.61
CA ILE A 277 -20.21 -4.01 -11.69
C ILE A 277 -19.37 -5.02 -10.93
N ASP A 278 -20.01 -6.02 -10.34
CA ASP A 278 -19.32 -7.18 -9.80
C ASP A 278 -19.26 -8.34 -10.79
N GLU A 279 -18.75 -9.49 -10.33
CA GLU A 279 -18.57 -10.67 -11.16
C GLU A 279 -19.88 -11.31 -11.64
N ASP A 280 -20.96 -11.11 -10.89
CA ASP A 280 -22.31 -11.59 -11.20
C ASP A 280 -23.13 -10.57 -12.02
N GLU A 281 -22.47 -9.52 -12.53
CA GLU A 281 -23.06 -8.44 -13.31
C GLU A 281 -24.09 -7.60 -12.53
N GLN A 282 -23.98 -7.57 -11.21
CA GLN A 282 -24.79 -6.69 -10.36
C GLN A 282 -24.17 -5.29 -10.29
N TYR A 283 -25.02 -4.27 -10.22
CA TYR A 283 -24.61 -2.87 -10.24
C TYR A 283 -24.40 -2.32 -8.82
N TYR A 284 -23.37 -1.50 -8.67
CA TYR A 284 -23.03 -0.83 -7.42
C TYR A 284 -22.65 0.61 -7.70
N VAL A 285 -23.14 1.54 -6.90
CA VAL A 285 -22.80 2.96 -6.97
C VAL A 285 -21.91 3.36 -5.80
N GLN A 286 -21.09 4.39 -6.01
CA GLN A 286 -20.21 4.96 -5.01
C GLN A 286 -20.30 6.49 -5.08
N LYS A 287 -20.63 7.18 -3.98
CA LYS A 287 -20.70 8.67 -3.93
C LYS A 287 -19.38 9.32 -4.31
N ASN A 288 -18.30 8.82 -3.72
CA ASN A 288 -16.92 9.18 -4.01
C ASN A 288 -16.01 8.03 -3.58
N ILE A 289 -14.72 8.08 -3.93
CA ILE A 289 -13.78 6.99 -3.62
C ILE A 289 -13.61 6.71 -2.12
N GLY A 290 -13.96 7.67 -1.24
CA GLY A 290 -13.96 7.53 0.21
C GLY A 290 -15.27 6.97 0.80
N SER A 291 -16.27 6.66 -0.03
CA SER A 291 -17.55 6.09 0.41
C SER A 291 -17.61 4.59 0.14
N GLN A 292 -18.47 3.87 0.86
CA GLN A 292 -18.72 2.45 0.57
C GLN A 292 -19.52 2.28 -0.73
N LEU A 293 -19.47 1.07 -1.30
CA LEU A 293 -20.27 0.69 -2.44
C LEU A 293 -21.70 0.39 -1.97
N GLU A 294 -22.68 0.94 -2.67
CA GLU A 294 -24.11 0.68 -2.44
C GLU A 294 -24.66 -0.09 -3.63
N LYS A 295 -25.30 -1.24 -3.37
CA LYS A 295 -25.92 -2.05 -4.42
C LYS A 295 -27.13 -1.31 -5.00
N VAL A 296 -27.29 -1.36 -6.31
CA VAL A 296 -28.44 -0.79 -7.03
C VAL A 296 -29.03 -1.78 -8.02
N ASP A 297 -30.31 -1.62 -8.34
CA ASP A 297 -31.04 -2.56 -9.18
C ASP A 297 -30.73 -2.40 -10.67
N SER A 298 -30.34 -1.20 -11.11
CA SER A 298 -30.09 -0.92 -12.52
C SER A 298 -29.00 0.13 -12.75
N ARG A 299 -28.60 0.27 -14.02
CA ARG A 299 -27.62 1.27 -14.47
C ARG A 299 -28.18 2.69 -14.35
N GLU A 300 -29.47 2.88 -14.62
CA GLU A 300 -30.16 4.19 -14.59
C GLU A 300 -30.16 4.81 -13.19
N ALA A 301 -30.03 3.99 -12.14
CA ALA A 301 -29.92 4.44 -10.76
C ALA A 301 -28.70 5.36 -10.52
N LEU A 302 -27.69 5.34 -11.39
CA LEU A 302 -26.54 6.24 -11.29
C LEU A 302 -26.94 7.71 -11.35
N ALA A 303 -27.83 8.10 -12.27
CA ALA A 303 -28.21 9.49 -12.47
C ALA A 303 -29.00 10.02 -11.25
N GLU A 304 -29.95 9.23 -10.75
CA GLU A 304 -30.72 9.55 -9.54
C GLU A 304 -29.81 9.67 -8.31
N PHE A 305 -28.84 8.75 -8.19
CA PHE A 305 -27.87 8.78 -7.11
C PHE A 305 -26.93 9.99 -7.20
N ALA A 306 -26.45 10.34 -8.40
CA ALA A 306 -25.61 11.50 -8.62
C ALA A 306 -26.34 12.82 -8.33
N GLN A 307 -27.64 12.91 -8.65
CA GLN A 307 -28.45 14.07 -8.33
C GLN A 307 -28.63 14.23 -6.81
N ARG A 308 -28.98 13.14 -6.11
CA ARG A 308 -29.10 13.13 -4.65
C ARG A 308 -27.78 13.50 -3.95
N ASP A 309 -26.66 12.94 -4.38
CA ASP A 309 -25.33 13.31 -3.86
C ASP A 309 -25.00 14.78 -4.09
N LYS A 310 -25.37 15.34 -5.26
CA LYS A 310 -25.17 16.76 -5.57
C LYS A 310 -25.99 17.67 -4.66
N GLU A 311 -27.21 17.29 -4.31
CA GLU A 311 -28.08 18.01 -3.37
C GLU A 311 -27.56 17.92 -1.94
N GLU A 312 -27.21 16.72 -1.46
CA GLU A 312 -26.58 16.51 -0.15
C GLU A 312 -25.29 17.32 0.02
N ARG A 313 -24.47 17.41 -1.03
CA ARG A 313 -23.24 18.23 -1.01
C ARG A 313 -23.52 19.72 -0.91
N LYS A 314 -24.55 20.23 -1.61
CA LYS A 314 -24.96 21.64 -1.50
C LYS A 314 -25.45 21.93 -0.09
N GLU A 315 -26.33 21.09 0.44
CA GLU A 315 -26.86 21.24 1.80
C GLU A 315 -25.74 21.16 2.85
N SER A 316 -24.79 20.23 2.71
CA SER A 316 -23.65 20.10 3.61
C SER A 316 -22.73 21.32 3.55
N LEU A 317 -22.49 21.86 2.35
CA LEU A 317 -21.72 23.09 2.18
C LEU A 317 -22.43 24.30 2.76
N GLU A 318 -23.76 24.38 2.63
CA GLU A 318 -24.58 25.43 3.23
C GLU A 318 -24.64 25.31 4.76
N LYS A 319 -24.79 24.10 5.31
CA LYS A 319 -24.69 23.83 6.75
C LYS A 319 -23.33 24.26 7.29
N LEU A 320 -22.24 23.94 6.58
CA LEU A 320 -20.89 24.37 6.93
C LEU A 320 -20.76 25.91 6.87
N LYS A 321 -21.31 26.55 5.84
CA LYS A 321 -21.34 28.02 5.76
C LYS A 321 -22.16 28.65 6.88
N ASN A 322 -23.24 28.01 7.31
CA ASN A 322 -24.17 28.53 8.32
C ASN A 322 -23.72 28.22 9.76
N SER A 323 -23.06 27.09 10.00
CA SER A 323 -22.45 26.77 11.31
C SER A 323 -21.31 27.73 11.66
N TYR A 324 -20.73 28.38 10.64
CA TYR A 324 -19.65 29.32 10.80
C TYR A 324 -20.08 30.71 10.32
N LYS A 325 -20.48 31.60 11.25
CA LYS A 325 -20.76 33.03 10.98
C LYS A 325 -19.63 33.77 10.22
N HIS A 326 -18.43 33.18 10.14
CA HIS A 326 -17.26 33.68 9.42
C HIS A 326 -16.71 32.69 8.38
N TYR A 327 -17.59 32.00 7.63
CA TYR A 327 -17.17 31.28 6.42
C TYR A 327 -16.87 32.23 5.23
N GLU A 328 -16.85 33.54 5.47
CA GLU A 328 -16.26 34.50 4.54
C GLU A 328 -14.78 34.15 4.37
N TYR A 329 -14.50 33.48 3.24
CA TYR A 329 -13.37 33.76 2.37
C TYR A 329 -12.42 34.81 2.96
N TYR A 330 -11.41 34.38 3.73
CA TYR A 330 -10.30 35.25 4.07
C TYR A 330 -9.49 35.44 2.79
N PRO A 331 -9.50 36.62 2.15
CA PRO A 331 -8.71 36.87 0.96
C PRO A 331 -7.23 36.70 1.32
N VAL A 332 -6.46 36.22 0.35
CA VAL A 332 -5.04 35.87 0.41
C VAL A 332 -4.13 37.02 0.87
N ASP A 333 -4.65 38.25 0.94
CA ASP A 333 -3.85 39.46 1.15
C ASP A 333 -3.66 39.89 2.61
N ASN A 334 -4.24 39.19 3.59
CA ASN A 334 -3.99 39.49 4.99
C ASN A 334 -3.63 38.23 5.78
N LEU A 335 -2.34 37.89 5.80
CA LEU A 335 -1.75 37.15 6.92
C LEU A 335 -1.91 38.00 8.19
N TYR A 336 -3.07 37.88 8.83
CA TYR A 336 -3.39 38.56 10.09
C TYR A 336 -2.53 37.96 11.22
N PRO A 337 -1.68 38.75 11.91
CA PRO A 337 -0.85 38.24 12.99
C PRO A 337 -1.72 37.77 14.16
N ILE A 338 -1.56 36.51 14.58
CA ILE A 338 -2.18 35.86 15.76
C ILE A 338 -2.28 36.79 16.99
N LYS A 339 -1.28 37.66 17.19
CA LYS A 339 -1.21 38.59 18.32
C LYS A 339 -2.39 39.57 18.42
N LYS A 340 -3.08 39.90 17.32
CA LYS A 340 -4.16 40.90 17.33
C LYS A 340 -5.53 40.32 17.74
N HIS A 341 -5.72 39.00 17.64
CA HIS A 341 -6.97 38.31 18.01
C HIS A 341 -6.89 37.56 19.33
N LEU A 342 -5.69 37.09 19.74
CA LEU A 342 -5.45 36.68 21.13
C LEU A 342 -5.52 37.85 22.13
N GLY A 343 -5.64 39.09 21.64
CA GLY A 343 -5.72 40.30 22.47
C GLY A 343 -6.99 40.43 23.33
N THR A 344 -8.03 39.62 23.07
CA THR A 344 -9.25 39.55 23.88
C THR A 344 -9.44 38.23 24.62
N ALA A 345 -8.77 37.16 24.18
CA ALA A 345 -8.80 35.85 24.85
C ALA A 345 -8.03 35.93 26.18
N LYS A 346 -8.69 36.44 27.21
CA LYS A 346 -8.23 36.30 28.58
C LYS A 346 -8.47 34.85 29.01
N ASP A 347 -7.36 34.17 29.24
CA ASP A 347 -7.23 33.06 30.18
C ASP A 347 -7.71 31.69 29.68
N LYS A 348 -6.86 31.05 28.84
CA LYS A 348 -6.37 29.64 28.95
C LYS A 348 -6.13 29.02 27.56
N ILE A 349 -4.87 29.04 27.12
CA ILE A 349 -4.41 28.35 25.91
C ILE A 349 -3.69 27.07 26.35
N THR A 350 -4.18 25.92 25.91
CA THR A 350 -3.52 24.63 26.12
C THR A 350 -2.85 24.21 24.81
N ILE A 351 -1.54 23.96 24.84
CA ILE A 351 -0.82 23.44 23.66
C ILE A 351 -0.77 21.93 23.80
N GLU A 352 -1.41 21.23 22.87
CA GLU A 352 -1.38 19.77 22.83
C GLU A 352 -0.04 19.23 22.34
N LYS A 353 0.20 17.94 22.58
CA LYS A 353 1.44 17.25 22.17
C LYS A 353 1.69 17.30 20.66
N ASP A 354 0.64 17.42 19.86
CA ASP A 354 0.70 17.53 18.41
C ASP A 354 0.90 18.98 17.91
N GLY A 355 0.97 19.94 18.83
CA GLY A 355 1.19 21.36 18.56
C GLY A 355 -0.06 22.13 18.16
N ILE A 356 -1.24 21.51 18.19
CA ILE A 356 -2.53 22.19 18.00
C ILE A 356 -2.89 22.89 19.32
N TRP A 357 -3.38 24.12 19.23
CA TRP A 357 -3.74 24.92 20.39
C TRP A 357 -5.22 24.75 20.68
N HIS A 358 -5.59 24.52 21.93
CA HIS A 358 -6.95 24.64 22.43
C HIS A 358 -7.08 25.98 23.11
N VAL A 359 -8.10 26.76 22.72
CA VAL A 359 -8.34 28.12 23.18
C VAL A 359 -9.74 28.18 23.79
N GLU A 360 -9.79 28.53 25.07
CA GLU A 360 -11.02 28.87 25.78
C GLU A 360 -11.10 30.40 25.88
N ASP A 361 -12.07 31.02 25.20
CA ASP A 361 -12.29 32.47 25.28
C ASP A 361 -13.48 32.75 26.21
N ALA A 362 -13.14 33.16 27.44
CA ALA A 362 -14.12 33.48 28.48
C ALA A 362 -14.95 34.75 28.18
N GLN A 363 -14.53 35.63 27.26
CA GLN A 363 -15.27 36.86 26.93
C GLN A 363 -16.43 36.58 25.98
N VAL A 364 -16.23 35.68 25.01
CA VAL A 364 -17.27 35.28 24.05
C VAL A 364 -17.93 33.94 24.39
N ASN A 365 -17.49 33.29 25.48
CA ASN A 365 -17.95 31.98 25.92
C ASN A 365 -17.82 30.92 24.81
N GLU A 366 -16.69 30.93 24.10
CA GLU A 366 -16.39 30.00 23.02
C GLU A 366 -15.16 29.14 23.36
N SER A 367 -15.20 27.87 22.95
CA SER A 367 -14.05 26.95 23.01
C SER A 367 -13.75 26.47 21.59
N TYR A 368 -12.50 26.58 21.17
CA TYR A 368 -12.08 26.24 19.81
C TYR A 368 -10.62 25.79 19.75
N TRP A 369 -10.25 25.19 18.62
CA TRP A 369 -8.91 24.72 18.32
C TRP A 369 -8.24 25.62 17.28
N VAL A 370 -6.93 25.79 17.34
CA VAL A 370 -6.15 26.59 16.40
C VAL A 370 -4.92 25.82 15.93
N ASP A 371 -4.75 25.69 14.62
CA ASP A 371 -3.46 25.24 14.05
C ASP A 371 -2.56 26.46 13.82
N PRO A 372 -1.40 26.56 14.50
CA PRO A 372 -0.50 27.72 14.36
C PRO A 372 0.18 27.82 12.99
N VAL A 373 0.12 26.78 12.14
CA VAL A 373 0.74 26.80 10.80
C VAL A 373 -0.22 27.33 9.73
N THR A 374 -1.47 26.88 9.75
CA THR A 374 -2.52 27.37 8.85
C THR A 374 -3.23 28.61 9.39
N TYR A 375 -3.02 28.95 10.66
CA TYR A 375 -3.65 30.08 11.35
C TYR A 375 -5.19 29.98 11.44
N ARG A 376 -5.74 28.76 11.32
CA ARG A 376 -7.19 28.51 11.26
C ARG A 376 -7.78 28.19 12.62
N LYS A 377 -9.01 28.66 12.83
CA LYS A 377 -9.90 28.30 13.93
C LYS A 377 -10.75 27.09 13.52
N HIS A 378 -10.78 26.08 14.37
CA HIS A 378 -11.49 24.81 14.21
C HIS A 378 -12.41 24.62 15.42
N TYR A 379 -13.63 24.11 15.21
CA TYR A 379 -14.60 23.94 16.30
C TYR A 379 -14.73 22.49 16.75
N THR A 380 -14.31 21.55 15.90
CA THR A 380 -13.98 20.19 16.30
C THR A 380 -12.47 20.04 16.41
N ARG A 381 -11.99 19.07 17.20
CA ARG A 381 -10.54 18.86 17.37
C ARG A 381 -9.96 18.33 16.07
N PRO A 382 -9.07 19.08 15.37
CA PRO A 382 -8.51 18.59 14.13
C PRO A 382 -7.47 17.50 14.40
N VAL A 383 -7.27 16.62 13.41
CA VAL A 383 -6.32 15.51 13.46
C VAL A 383 -5.19 15.75 12.47
N LEU A 384 -3.95 15.69 12.96
CA LEU A 384 -2.77 15.78 12.13
C LEU A 384 -2.35 14.41 11.62
N PHE A 385 -2.16 14.30 10.30
CA PHE A 385 -1.62 13.11 9.68
C PHE A 385 -0.68 13.45 8.53
N LYS A 386 0.12 12.47 8.13
CA LYS A 386 1.00 12.55 6.96
C LYS A 386 0.41 11.71 5.85
N ARG A 387 0.54 12.19 4.61
CA ARG A 387 0.27 11.42 3.39
C ARG A 387 1.39 11.70 2.41
N GLY A 388 2.25 10.71 2.21
CA GLY A 388 3.51 10.94 1.51
C GLY A 388 4.29 12.07 2.17
N TYR A 389 4.80 13.01 1.36
CA TYR A 389 5.49 14.19 1.88
C TYR A 389 4.56 15.28 2.44
N LEU A 390 3.24 15.15 2.29
CA LEU A 390 2.29 16.17 2.77
C LEU A 390 2.01 16.04 4.25
N ASN A 391 2.02 17.18 4.93
CA ASN A 391 1.51 17.34 6.30
C ASN A 391 0.08 17.88 6.20
N ILE A 392 -0.90 17.07 6.60
CA ILE A 392 -2.31 17.39 6.42
C ILE A 392 -2.99 17.53 7.79
N LEU A 393 -3.78 18.58 7.93
CA LEU A 393 -4.70 18.81 9.03
C LEU A 393 -6.11 18.40 8.59
N ARG A 394 -6.72 17.41 9.25
CA ARG A 394 -8.09 16.96 8.99
C ARG A 394 -9.06 17.54 10.02
N GLU A 395 -10.17 18.08 9.57
CA GLU A 395 -11.33 18.42 10.40
C GLU A 395 -12.55 17.81 9.71
N ASP A 396 -13.12 16.77 10.31
CA ASP A 396 -14.17 15.94 9.70
C ASP A 396 -13.78 15.47 8.28
N ASP A 397 -14.58 15.81 7.27
CA ASP A 397 -14.34 15.47 5.86
C ASP A 397 -13.40 16.44 5.13
N TRP A 398 -12.91 17.49 5.81
CA TRP A 398 -12.05 18.51 5.22
C TRP A 398 -10.58 18.31 5.60
N CYS A 399 -9.71 18.66 4.68
CA CYS A 399 -8.26 18.52 4.77
C CYS A 399 -7.59 19.83 4.34
N TYR A 400 -6.56 20.22 5.08
CA TYR A 400 -5.75 21.39 4.82
C TYR A 400 -4.27 21.00 4.77
N VAL A 401 -3.58 21.35 3.69
CA VAL A 401 -2.18 20.98 3.47
C VAL A 401 -1.28 22.05 4.10
N ARG A 402 -0.53 21.69 5.13
CA ARG A 402 0.26 22.64 5.96
C ARG A 402 1.57 23.04 5.30
N ASN A 403 2.22 22.13 4.57
CA ASN A 403 3.58 22.30 4.07
C ASN A 403 3.68 22.79 2.62
N ILE A 404 2.57 22.98 1.91
CA ILE A 404 2.55 23.63 0.59
C ILE A 404 1.85 24.98 0.76
N PRO A 405 2.57 26.12 0.72
CA PRO A 405 2.00 27.44 0.96
C PRO A 405 0.71 27.70 0.16
N GLY A 406 0.69 27.33 -1.12
CA GLY A 406 -0.46 27.60 -2.00
C GLY A 406 -1.68 26.70 -1.80
N LEU A 407 -1.56 25.70 -0.94
CA LEU A 407 -2.66 24.82 -0.53
C LEU A 407 -3.13 25.08 0.91
N ARG A 408 -2.39 25.83 1.74
CA ARG A 408 -2.71 26.03 3.17
C ARG A 408 -4.13 26.52 3.43
N ASN A 409 -4.64 27.37 2.55
CA ASN A 409 -5.95 27.99 2.70
C ASN A 409 -7.04 27.36 1.83
N ARG A 410 -6.71 26.29 1.09
CA ARG A 410 -7.67 25.63 0.20
C ARG A 410 -8.29 24.45 0.94
N PRO A 411 -9.60 24.49 1.27
CA PRO A 411 -10.27 23.33 1.83
C PRO A 411 -10.35 22.25 0.75
N LEU A 412 -9.75 21.10 1.03
CA LEU A 412 -9.74 19.93 0.16
C LEU A 412 -10.45 18.77 0.85
N ARG A 413 -10.98 17.85 0.07
CA ARG A 413 -11.44 16.56 0.59
C ARG A 413 -10.30 15.57 0.63
N GLN A 414 -10.39 14.58 1.50
CA GLN A 414 -9.36 13.56 1.65
C GLN A 414 -9.07 12.84 0.31
N TRP A 415 -10.09 12.58 -0.50
CA TRP A 415 -9.93 11.94 -1.81
C TRP A 415 -9.42 12.84 -2.93
N GLU A 416 -9.42 14.16 -2.74
CA GLU A 416 -8.87 15.10 -3.71
C GLU A 416 -7.35 15.18 -3.63
N ILE A 417 -6.76 14.64 -2.56
CA ILE A 417 -5.32 14.68 -2.28
C ILE A 417 -4.74 13.28 -2.44
N VAL A 418 -4.08 13.03 -3.57
CA VAL A 418 -3.32 11.80 -3.80
C VAL A 418 -1.84 12.16 -3.66
N ALA A 419 -1.10 11.53 -2.76
CA ALA A 419 0.31 11.90 -2.56
C ALA A 419 1.14 10.74 -2.07
N ASP A 420 2.40 10.76 -2.48
CA ASP A 420 3.49 9.89 -2.05
C ASP A 420 4.66 10.74 -1.52
N ASP A 421 5.82 10.14 -1.27
CA ASP A 421 6.98 10.83 -0.71
C ASP A 421 7.64 11.89 -1.61
N ASN A 422 7.27 11.97 -2.88
CA ASN A 422 7.87 12.85 -3.88
C ASN A 422 6.85 13.69 -4.68
N LEU A 423 5.65 13.15 -4.97
CA LEU A 423 4.61 13.86 -5.73
C LEU A 423 3.29 13.93 -4.98
N CYS A 424 2.57 15.02 -5.23
CA CYS A 424 1.17 15.12 -4.88
C CYS A 424 0.34 15.55 -6.10
N VAL A 425 -0.83 14.94 -6.23
CA VAL A 425 -1.85 15.25 -7.23
C VAL A 425 -3.08 15.76 -6.52
N ILE A 426 -3.53 16.95 -6.92
CA ILE A 426 -4.70 17.62 -6.35
C ILE A 426 -5.83 17.63 -7.38
N LYS A 427 -7.00 17.14 -6.97
CA LYS A 427 -8.24 17.06 -7.79
C LYS A 427 -8.03 16.38 -9.15
N ASN A 428 -7.04 15.50 -9.25
CA ASN A 428 -6.61 14.88 -10.51
C ASN A 428 -6.32 15.89 -11.64
N THR A 429 -6.00 17.13 -11.29
CA THR A 429 -5.84 18.25 -12.24
C THR A 429 -4.45 18.84 -12.13
N TYR A 430 -3.94 19.00 -10.91
CA TYR A 430 -2.64 19.59 -10.66
C TYR A 430 -1.69 18.58 -10.04
N LEU A 431 -0.42 18.70 -10.37
CA LEU A 431 0.68 17.93 -9.83
C LEU A 431 1.71 18.90 -9.23
N ILE A 432 2.22 18.57 -8.05
CA ILE A 432 3.23 19.35 -7.32
C ILE A 432 4.32 18.41 -6.83
N GLU A 433 5.56 18.77 -7.13
CA GLU A 433 6.76 18.03 -6.75
C GLU A 433 7.30 18.52 -5.41
N LYS A 434 7.79 17.59 -4.58
CA LYS A 434 8.43 17.91 -3.31
C LYS A 434 9.68 18.79 -3.44
N SER A 435 10.46 18.61 -4.51
CA SER A 435 11.67 19.39 -4.78
C SER A 435 11.33 20.85 -5.11
N GLU A 436 10.18 21.09 -5.75
CA GLU A 436 9.68 22.39 -6.18
C GLU A 436 8.22 22.61 -5.73
N PRO A 437 7.96 22.76 -4.41
CA PRO A 437 6.59 22.86 -3.88
C PRO A 437 5.85 24.13 -4.30
N ASP A 438 6.58 25.12 -4.85
CA ASP A 438 6.05 26.37 -5.38
C ASP A 438 5.80 26.31 -6.91
N GLN A 439 6.09 25.20 -7.58
CA GLN A 439 5.81 25.03 -9.01
C GLN A 439 4.62 24.07 -9.21
N TRP A 440 3.63 24.52 -9.96
CA TRP A 440 2.42 23.77 -10.25
C TRP A 440 2.45 23.27 -11.69
N TYR A 441 2.00 22.04 -11.88
CA TYR A 441 1.90 21.41 -13.20
C TYR A 441 0.46 20.99 -13.45
N LYS A 442 -0.12 21.41 -14.58
CA LYS A 442 -1.43 20.94 -15.03
C LYS A 442 -1.28 19.60 -15.73
N ILE A 443 -1.99 18.59 -15.26
CA ILE A 443 -1.96 17.25 -15.84
C ILE A 443 -2.71 17.25 -17.16
N CYS A 444 -2.01 16.85 -18.23
CA CYS A 444 -2.58 16.67 -19.57
C CYS A 444 -2.90 15.20 -19.83
N ARG A 445 -2.01 14.29 -19.45
CA ARG A 445 -2.17 12.84 -19.59
C ARG A 445 -1.49 12.12 -18.42
N ARG A 446 -1.96 10.91 -18.10
CA ARG A 446 -1.32 10.01 -17.13
C ARG A 446 -1.58 8.56 -17.49
N THR A 447 -0.73 7.65 -17.03
CA THR A 447 -0.99 6.21 -17.09
C THR A 447 -1.82 5.75 -15.89
N ASP A 448 -2.56 4.65 -16.05
CA ASP A 448 -3.39 4.07 -14.98
C ASP A 448 -2.59 3.52 -13.80
N ASP A 449 -1.33 3.17 -14.04
CA ASP A 449 -0.38 2.65 -13.04
C ASP A 449 0.49 3.75 -12.41
N PHE A 450 0.18 5.01 -12.74
CA PHE A 450 0.83 6.22 -12.22
C PHE A 450 2.35 6.30 -12.49
N THR A 451 2.87 5.50 -13.41
CA THR A 451 4.30 5.50 -13.76
C THR A 451 4.73 6.74 -14.56
N TYR A 452 3.77 7.40 -15.22
CA TYR A 452 4.01 8.51 -16.13
C TYR A 452 2.92 9.59 -16.03
N PHE A 453 3.36 10.84 -16.05
CA PHE A 453 2.51 12.02 -16.24
C PHE A 453 3.05 12.89 -17.38
N SER A 454 2.13 13.41 -18.19
CA SER A 454 2.38 14.45 -19.17
C SER A 454 1.74 15.73 -18.67
N VAL A 455 2.52 16.79 -18.51
CA VAL A 455 2.08 18.00 -17.82
C VAL A 455 2.51 19.29 -18.51
N LEU A 456 1.85 20.40 -18.16
CA LEU A 456 2.24 21.76 -18.55
C LEU A 456 2.52 22.59 -17.30
N ALA A 457 3.59 23.39 -17.32
CA ALA A 457 3.92 24.26 -16.19
C ALA A 457 2.93 25.43 -16.10
N CYS A 458 2.44 25.72 -14.90
CA CYS A 458 1.53 26.83 -14.61
C CYS A 458 2.22 27.93 -13.79
N TYR A 459 1.66 29.13 -13.82
CA TYR A 459 2.00 30.14 -12.81
C TYR A 459 1.48 29.70 -11.43
N TYR A 460 2.18 30.11 -10.38
CA TYR A 460 1.82 29.77 -9.00
C TYR A 460 0.35 30.08 -8.71
N GLU A 461 -0.38 29.09 -8.21
CA GLU A 461 -1.81 29.17 -7.87
C GLU A 461 -2.78 29.53 -9.01
N SER A 462 -2.31 29.55 -10.26
CA SER A 462 -3.04 30.00 -11.44
C SER A 462 -3.34 28.86 -12.42
N GLU A 463 -4.43 28.99 -13.18
CA GLU A 463 -4.72 28.11 -14.32
C GLU A 463 -4.00 28.53 -15.61
N LEU A 464 -3.33 29.69 -15.59
CA LEU A 464 -2.59 30.22 -16.73
C LEU A 464 -1.33 29.37 -16.93
N ILE A 465 -1.23 28.81 -18.13
CA ILE A 465 -0.06 28.06 -18.57
C ILE A 465 1.10 29.04 -18.71
N LYS A 466 2.20 28.74 -18.00
CA LYS A 466 3.45 29.51 -18.06
C LYS A 466 4.22 29.17 -19.34
N ASP A 467 4.18 27.90 -19.72
CA ASP A 467 4.85 27.36 -20.90
C ASP A 467 4.01 26.22 -21.49
N ASP A 468 3.78 26.28 -22.80
CA ASP A 468 3.06 25.28 -23.59
C ASP A 468 3.88 24.01 -23.86
N THR A 469 5.12 23.94 -23.36
CA THR A 469 6.00 22.78 -23.43
C THR A 469 5.44 21.62 -22.59
N GLU A 470 5.11 20.51 -23.26
CA GLU A 470 4.68 19.26 -22.61
C GLU A 470 5.88 18.58 -21.94
N ILE A 471 5.84 18.47 -20.61
CA ILE A 471 6.88 17.88 -19.79
C ILE A 471 6.46 16.47 -19.37
N GLN A 472 7.38 15.51 -19.47
CA GLN A 472 7.16 14.15 -19.03
C GLN A 472 7.76 13.95 -17.64
N ILE A 473 6.93 13.55 -16.70
CA ILE A 473 7.37 13.20 -15.35
C ILE A 473 7.24 11.68 -15.22
N THR A 474 8.37 11.00 -15.20
CA THR A 474 8.48 9.55 -15.00
C THR A 474 8.94 9.27 -13.57
N GLN A 475 8.35 8.25 -12.95
CA GLN A 475 8.48 8.08 -11.50
C GLN A 475 9.49 7.04 -11.00
N PHE A 476 10.30 6.32 -11.80
CA PHE A 476 11.22 5.34 -11.19
C PHE A 476 12.47 4.91 -11.98
N ASP A 477 13.65 5.11 -11.36
CA ASP A 477 14.87 4.29 -11.48
C ASP A 477 15.57 4.03 -10.11
N GLY A 478 14.91 4.32 -8.99
CA GLY A 478 15.48 4.13 -7.64
C GLY A 478 16.22 5.33 -7.05
N GLU A 479 16.37 6.44 -7.78
CA GLU A 479 17.03 7.67 -7.30
C GLU A 479 16.07 8.87 -7.10
N GLY A 480 14.77 8.70 -7.39
CA GLY A 480 13.76 9.75 -7.26
C GLY A 480 13.08 10.08 -8.58
N LEU A 481 12.32 11.18 -8.59
CA LEU A 481 11.62 11.66 -9.78
C LEU A 481 12.62 12.24 -10.76
N LYS A 482 12.46 11.91 -12.04
CA LYS A 482 13.22 12.56 -13.11
C LYS A 482 12.21 13.18 -14.08
N MET A 483 12.24 14.51 -14.17
CA MET A 483 11.64 15.18 -15.31
C MET A 483 12.47 14.82 -16.54
N THR A 484 11.82 14.21 -17.53
CA THR A 484 12.44 13.87 -18.81
C THR A 484 11.71 14.60 -19.93
N GLN A 485 12.45 14.98 -20.95
CA GLN A 485 11.87 15.40 -22.23
C GLN A 485 12.27 14.30 -23.22
N GLU A 486 11.28 13.60 -23.79
CA GLU A 486 11.52 12.48 -24.72
C GLU A 486 12.35 11.32 -24.13
N GLY A 487 12.27 11.08 -22.82
CA GLY A 487 12.94 9.94 -22.16
C GLY A 487 14.41 10.15 -21.77
N PHE A 488 14.96 11.36 -21.88
CA PHE A 488 16.31 11.70 -21.42
C PHE A 488 16.30 12.53 -20.12
N THR A 489 17.24 12.25 -19.21
CA THR A 489 17.47 13.02 -17.98
C THR A 489 17.95 14.44 -18.30
N TYR A 490 17.30 15.44 -17.72
CA TYR A 490 17.53 16.86 -18.04
C TYR A 490 19.01 17.27 -17.98
N THR A 491 19.58 17.59 -19.13
CA THR A 491 20.61 18.63 -19.28
C THR A 491 19.93 19.75 -20.06
N PRO A 492 20.00 21.02 -19.63
CA PRO A 492 19.20 22.09 -20.20
C PRO A 492 19.61 22.35 -21.66
N LEU A 493 18.84 21.80 -22.59
CA LEU A 493 18.79 22.22 -23.98
C LEU A 493 17.33 22.44 -24.34
N VAL A 494 16.98 23.71 -24.47
CA VAL A 494 15.65 24.17 -24.89
C VAL A 494 15.34 23.61 -26.28
N ILE A 495 14.51 22.58 -26.37
CA ILE A 495 13.90 22.15 -27.63
C ILE A 495 12.45 22.59 -27.61
N LYS A 496 12.18 23.69 -28.33
CA LYS A 496 10.83 24.22 -28.61
C LYS A 496 10.10 23.23 -29.51
N THR A 497 9.17 22.45 -28.97
CA THR A 497 8.16 21.80 -29.80
C THR A 497 7.00 22.77 -30.00
N HIS A 498 7.08 23.58 -31.06
CA HIS A 498 5.90 24.29 -31.54
C HIS A 498 4.80 23.27 -31.84
N LYS A 499 3.64 23.38 -31.17
CA LYS A 499 2.42 22.74 -31.63
C LYS A 499 2.29 23.02 -33.13
N ARG A 500 2.26 21.95 -33.95
CA ARG A 500 1.72 22.06 -35.30
C ARG A 500 0.33 22.66 -35.15
N SER A 501 0.15 23.86 -35.69
CA SER A 501 -1.14 24.47 -35.90
C SER A 501 -2.06 23.43 -36.53
N ARG A 502 -3.13 23.06 -35.81
CA ARG A 502 -4.31 22.51 -36.48
C ARG A 502 -4.86 23.65 -37.32
N TRP A 503 -4.53 23.63 -38.59
CA TRP A 503 -5.25 24.38 -39.59
C TRP A 503 -6.67 23.81 -39.71
N LEU A 504 -7.62 24.75 -39.72
CA LEU A 504 -9.08 24.68 -39.92
C LEU A 504 -9.90 24.26 -38.70
#